data_AF-D3GB04-F1
#
_entry.id   AF-D3GB04-F1
#
_cell.length_a   1.000
_cell.length_b   1.000
_cell.length_c   1.000
_cell.angle_alpha   90.00
_cell.angle_beta   90.00
_cell.angle_gamma   90.00
#
_symmetry.space_group_name_H-M   'P 1'
#
loop_
_entity.id
_entity.type
_entity.pdbx_description
1 polymer ?
#
loop_
_entity_poly.entity_id
_entity_poly.type
_entity_poly.pdbx_seq_one_letter_code
_entity_poly.pdbx_strand_id
1 'polypeptide(L)'
;LGGGTFDISVLEIQKGVFEVKSTNGDTHLGGEDFDINLVRHIVQEFKKESGLDLSNDRMAIQRIREAAEKAKIELSSSLQTEINLPFITADASGAKHINLKMTRSNLESLVDPLISRTVEPVRKALKDANLQASEIQDVILVGGMT
;
A
#
# COMPACT_ATOMS: atom_id res chain seq x y z
N LEU A 1 -8.85 -5.50 -2.47
CA LEU A 1 -7.39 -5.35 -2.31
C LEU A 1 -7.01 -5.73 -0.88
N GLY A 2 -6.30 -6.85 -0.72
CA GLY A 2 -5.90 -7.38 0.57
C GLY A 2 -4.49 -6.97 0.99
N GLY A 3 -3.92 -7.72 1.93
CA GLY A 3 -2.54 -7.51 2.42
C GLY A 3 -1.46 -7.96 1.42
N GLY A 4 -1.71 -9.00 0.63
CA GLY A 4 -0.72 -9.53 -0.33
C GLY A 4 -1.23 -9.74 -1.76
N THR A 5 -2.55 -9.70 -1.98
CA THR A 5 -3.15 -9.95 -3.30
C THR A 5 -4.19 -8.90 -3.67
N PHE A 6 -4.31 -8.72 -4.98
CA PHE A 6 -5.37 -7.98 -5.61
C PHE A 6 -6.21 -8.94 -6.45
N ASP A 7 -7.48 -9.10 -6.10
CA ASP A 7 -8.42 -9.96 -6.81
C ASP A 7 -9.60 -9.13 -7.31
N ILE A 8 -10.06 -9.42 -8.53
CA ILE A 8 -11.27 -8.85 -9.11
C ILE A 8 -12.12 -9.98 -9.70
N SER A 9 -13.41 -9.97 -9.40
CA SER A 9 -14.38 -10.89 -10.01
C SER A 9 -15.60 -10.12 -10.49
N VAL A 10 -16.11 -10.52 -11.65
CA VAL A 10 -17.38 -10.02 -12.18
C VAL A 10 -18.42 -11.09 -11.90
N LEU A 11 -19.44 -10.71 -11.14
CA LEU A 11 -20.51 -11.59 -10.68
C LEU A 11 -21.83 -11.16 -11.32
N GLU A 12 -22.61 -12.16 -11.72
CA GLU A 12 -23.99 -11.96 -12.15
C GLU A 12 -24.93 -12.54 -11.10
N ILE A 13 -25.92 -11.75 -10.68
CA ILE A 13 -26.89 -12.15 -9.66
C ILE A 13 -28.26 -12.31 -10.31
N GLN A 14 -28.74 -13.55 -10.42
CA GLN A 14 -30.08 -13.84 -10.95
C GLN A 14 -30.88 -14.67 -9.94
N LYS A 15 -32.03 -14.14 -9.52
CA LYS A 15 -32.96 -14.83 -8.58
C LYS A 15 -32.26 -15.34 -7.30
N GLY A 16 -31.29 -14.58 -6.80
CA GLY A 16 -30.52 -14.93 -5.60
C GLY A 16 -29.39 -15.94 -5.81
N VAL A 17 -29.12 -16.36 -7.05
CA VAL A 17 -27.97 -17.19 -7.41
C VAL A 17 -26.84 -16.28 -7.90
N PHE A 18 -25.63 -16.53 -7.39
CA PHE A 18 -24.41 -15.84 -7.79
C PHE A 18 -23.66 -16.69 -8.81
N GLU A 19 -23.44 -16.16 -10.01
CA GLU A 19 -22.61 -16.76 -11.04
C GLU A 19 -21.34 -15.94 -11.25
N VAL A 20 -20.18 -16.60 -11.26
CA VAL A 20 -18.90 -15.95 -11.57
C VAL A 20 -18.74 -15.91 -13.09
N LYS A 21 -18.74 -14.71 -13.68
CA LYS A 21 -18.54 -14.53 -15.13
C LYS A 21 -17.06 -14.52 -15.50
N SER A 22 -16.25 -13.92 -14.66
CA SER A 22 -14.80 -13.83 -14.84
C SER A 22 -14.10 -13.54 -13.52
N THR A 23 -12.84 -13.95 -13.40
CA THR A 23 -11.96 -13.60 -12.30
C THR A 23 -10.58 -13.24 -12.86
N ASN A 24 -9.96 -12.20 -12.31
CA ASN A 24 -8.60 -11.80 -12.63
C ASN A 24 -7.92 -11.23 -11.36
N GLY A 25 -6.64 -10.87 -11.44
CA GLY A 25 -5.93 -10.34 -10.28
C GLY A 25 -4.42 -10.29 -10.44
N ASP A 26 -3.75 -9.93 -9.34
CA ASP A 26 -2.31 -9.96 -9.16
C ASP A 26 -2.02 -10.55 -7.77
N THR A 27 -1.38 -11.73 -7.75
CA THR A 27 -1.09 -12.48 -6.52
C THR A 27 0.12 -11.93 -5.74
N HIS A 28 0.76 -10.87 -6.26
CA HIS A 28 1.91 -10.20 -5.64
C HIS A 28 1.69 -8.68 -5.66
N LEU A 29 0.50 -8.27 -5.22
CA LEU A 29 0.09 -6.88 -5.10
C LEU A 29 -0.87 -6.72 -3.93
N GLY A 30 -0.42 -6.13 -2.83
CA GLY A 30 -1.28 -5.87 -1.67
C GLY A 30 -0.72 -4.81 -0.74
N GLY A 31 -1.35 -4.65 0.42
CA GLY A 31 -0.94 -3.68 1.44
C GLY A 31 0.53 -3.77 1.86
N GLU A 32 1.16 -4.94 1.81
CA GLU A 32 2.60 -5.10 2.10
C GLU A 32 3.48 -4.36 1.10
N ASP A 33 3.12 -4.31 -0.19
CA ASP A 33 3.88 -3.56 -1.20
C ASP A 33 3.84 -2.05 -0.93
N PHE A 34 2.70 -1.56 -0.42
CA PHE A 34 2.53 -0.16 -0.02
C PHE A 34 3.45 0.14 1.17
N ASP A 35 3.47 -0.74 2.18
CA ASP A 35 4.34 -0.60 3.34
C ASP A 35 5.82 -0.63 2.95
N ILE A 36 6.22 -1.52 2.04
CA ILE A 36 7.60 -1.60 1.54
C ILE A 36 8.02 -0.29 0.87
N ASN A 37 7.16 0.34 0.06
CA ASN A 37 7.48 1.63 -0.55
C ASN A 37 7.67 2.73 0.50
N LEU A 38 6.87 2.73 1.56
CA LEU A 38 7.00 3.68 2.66
C LEU A 38 8.28 3.43 3.46
N VAL A 39 8.59 2.18 3.79
CA VAL A 39 9.84 1.80 4.48
C VAL A 39 11.04 2.30 3.68
N ARG A 40 11.08 2.06 2.36
CA ARG A 40 12.16 2.52 1.49
C ARG A 40 12.28 4.04 1.52
N HIS A 41 11.16 4.77 1.45
CA HIS A 41 11.16 6.22 1.52
C HIS A 41 11.71 6.72 2.87
N ILE A 42 11.24 6.18 4.00
CA ILE A 42 11.68 6.56 5.35
C ILE A 42 13.19 6.31 5.52
N VAL A 43 13.69 5.15 5.08
CA VAL A 43 15.13 4.81 5.14
C VAL A 43 15.95 5.77 4.28
N GLN A 44 15.46 6.13 3.09
CA GLN A 44 16.13 7.08 2.21
C GLN A 44 16.19 8.49 2.80
N GLU A 45 15.10 9.00 3.36
CA GLU A 45 15.08 10.32 4.01
C GLU A 45 16.00 10.33 5.25
N PHE A 46 15.94 9.29 6.09
CA PHE A 46 16.85 9.17 7.22
C PHE A 46 18.32 9.15 6.78
N LYS A 47 18.64 8.44 5.70
CA LYS A 47 20.01 8.41 5.15
C LYS A 47 20.45 9.77 4.61
N LYS A 48 19.56 10.53 3.97
CA LYS A 48 19.85 11.90 3.51
C LYS A 48 20.13 12.85 4.68
N GLU A 49 19.35 12.76 5.76
CA GLU A 49 19.47 13.65 6.92
C GLU A 49 20.65 13.28 7.84
N SER A 50 20.85 11.99 8.10
CA SER A 50 21.83 11.50 9.09
C SER A 50 23.14 11.03 8.48
N GLY A 51 23.17 10.72 7.18
CA GLY A 51 24.29 10.05 6.52
C GLY A 51 24.42 8.55 6.82
N LEU A 52 23.55 7.98 7.65
CA LEU A 52 23.60 6.57 8.07
C LEU A 52 22.59 5.72 7.28
N ASP A 53 23.01 4.52 6.89
CA ASP A 53 22.15 3.57 6.16
C ASP A 53 21.60 2.49 7.09
N LEU A 54 20.28 2.51 7.30
CA LEU A 54 19.57 1.53 8.13
C LEU A 54 19.17 0.25 7.38
N SER A 55 19.43 0.15 6.07
CA SER A 55 18.95 -0.97 5.24
C SER A 55 19.42 -2.34 5.71
N ASN A 56 20.55 -2.40 6.43
CA ASN A 56 21.13 -3.64 6.96
C ASN A 56 20.79 -3.89 8.45
N ASP A 57 20.18 -2.92 9.12
CA ASP A 57 19.77 -3.07 10.53
C ASP A 57 18.37 -3.67 10.60
N ARG A 58 18.32 -4.99 10.83
CA ARG A 58 17.05 -5.74 10.89
C ARG A 58 16.10 -5.22 11.96
N MET A 59 16.61 -4.77 13.12
CA MET A 59 15.77 -4.27 14.20
C MET A 59 15.20 -2.89 13.85
N ALA A 60 16.02 -2.02 13.27
CA ALA A 60 15.56 -0.71 12.81
C ALA A 60 14.51 -0.87 11.70
N ILE A 61 14.74 -1.73 10.71
CA ILE A 61 13.81 -1.96 9.60
C ILE A 61 12.47 -2.52 10.10
N GLN A 62 12.46 -3.42 11.08
CA GLN A 62 11.22 -3.92 11.67
C GLN A 62 10.40 -2.78 12.31
N ARG A 63 11.05 -1.93 13.11
CA ARG A 63 10.39 -0.77 13.74
C ARG A 63 9.89 0.25 12.71
N ILE A 64 10.66 0.47 11.64
CA ILE A 64 10.26 1.35 10.54
C ILE A 64 9.04 0.77 9.81
N ARG A 65 8.98 -0.55 9.60
CA ARG A 65 7.83 -1.22 8.97
C ARG A 65 6.55 -1.03 9.77
N GLU A 66 6.59 -1.26 11.09
CA GLU A 66 5.43 -1.06 11.96
C GLU A 66 4.95 0.40 11.95
N ALA A 67 5.87 1.36 11.97
CA ALA A 67 5.53 2.77 11.89
C ALA A 67 5.01 3.18 10.50
N ALA A 68 5.54 2.60 9.42
CA ALA A 68 5.09 2.82 8.05
C ALA A 68 3.65 2.34 7.85
N GLU A 69 3.32 1.13 8.32
CA GLU A 69 1.95 0.59 8.25
C GLU A 69 0.98 1.48 9.02
N LYS A 70 1.34 1.89 10.23
CA LYS A 70 0.53 2.80 11.04
C LYS A 70 0.31 4.14 10.32
N ALA A 71 1.37 4.74 9.77
CA ALA A 71 1.29 5.99 9.02
C ALA A 71 0.41 5.87 7.78
N LYS A 72 0.51 4.76 7.04
CA LYS A 72 -0.37 4.44 5.89
C LYS A 72 -1.83 4.44 6.30
N ILE A 73 -2.17 3.72 7.37
CA ILE A 73 -3.55 3.62 7.88
C ILE A 73 -4.06 4.98 8.36
N GLU A 74 -3.24 5.75 9.08
CA GLU A 74 -3.61 7.09 9.55
C GLU A 74 -3.91 8.05 8.38
N LEU A 75 -3.08 8.00 7.33
CA LEU A 75 -3.22 8.82 6.12
C LEU A 75 -4.47 8.49 5.29
N SER A 76 -5.10 7.32 5.48
CA SER A 76 -6.42 7.01 4.88
C SER A 76 -7.52 7.93 5.41
N SER A 77 -7.36 8.51 6.61
CA SER A 77 -8.33 9.42 7.23
C SER A 77 -7.80 10.86 7.37
N SER A 78 -6.49 11.01 7.59
CA SER A 78 -5.82 12.29 7.83
C SER A 78 -5.05 12.79 6.60
N LEU A 79 -4.84 14.11 6.49
CA LEU A 79 -4.04 14.69 5.40
C LEU A 79 -2.53 14.64 5.64
N GLN A 80 -2.13 14.42 6.90
CA GLN A 80 -0.73 14.36 7.32
C GLN A 80 -0.59 13.48 8.56
N THR A 81 0.60 12.91 8.75
CA THR A 81 1.01 12.18 9.96
C THR A 81 2.49 12.45 10.25
N GLU A 82 2.92 12.15 11.48
CA GLU A 82 4.31 12.27 11.92
C GLU A 82 4.84 10.89 12.35
N ILE A 83 5.92 10.46 11.71
CA ILE A 83 6.63 9.22 11.99
C ILE A 83 7.76 9.52 12.95
N ASN A 84 7.56 9.13 14.22
CA ASN A 84 8.49 9.42 15.32
C ASN A 84 9.05 8.10 15.88
N LEU A 85 10.31 7.79 15.57
CA LEU A 85 11.02 6.60 16.04
C LEU A 85 12.25 7.00 16.86
N PRO A 86 12.15 7.04 18.19
CA PRO A 86 13.28 7.40 19.03
C PRO A 86 14.28 6.24 19.14
N PHE A 87 15.57 6.58 19.28
CA PHE A 87 16.65 5.61 19.47
C PHE A 87 16.63 4.52 18.38
N ILE A 88 16.53 4.94 17.11
CA ILE A 88 16.45 3.99 15.99
C ILE A 88 17.81 3.35 15.72
N THR A 89 18.89 4.09 15.91
CA THR A 89 20.28 3.64 15.83
C THR A 89 21.20 4.56 16.63
N ALA A 90 22.51 4.33 16.64
CA ALA A 90 23.49 5.20 17.27
C ALA A 90 24.78 5.26 16.43
N ASP A 91 25.49 6.39 16.52
CA ASP A 91 26.84 6.58 15.98
C ASP A 91 27.77 7.18 17.05
N ALA A 92 28.98 7.59 16.63
CA ALA A 92 29.95 8.22 17.53
C ALA A 92 29.47 9.54 18.16
N SER A 93 28.45 10.20 17.58
CA SER A 93 27.82 11.41 18.11
C SER A 93 26.65 11.14 19.06
N GLY A 94 26.23 9.87 19.19
CA GLY A 94 25.18 9.43 20.10
C GLY A 94 24.00 8.77 19.38
N ALA A 95 22.88 8.65 20.11
CA ALA A 95 21.66 8.05 19.58
C ALA A 95 21.03 8.92 18.47
N LYS A 96 20.44 8.26 17.48
CA LYS A 96 19.70 8.87 16.38
C LYS A 96 18.22 8.51 16.46
N HIS A 97 17.40 9.38 15.89
CA HIS A 97 15.95 9.29 15.89
C HIS A 97 15.45 9.56 14.46
N ILE A 98 14.28 9.05 14.11
CA ILE A 98 13.53 9.50 12.92
C ILE A 98 12.39 10.38 13.42
N ASN A 99 12.27 11.58 12.86
CA ASN A 99 11.13 12.47 13.04
C ASN A 99 10.73 12.98 11.65
N LEU A 100 9.92 12.22 10.93
CA LEU A 100 9.55 12.51 9.54
C LEU A 100 8.08 12.92 9.47
N LYS A 101 7.80 14.07 8.85
CA LYS A 101 6.43 14.47 8.51
C LYS A 101 6.08 13.91 7.13
N MET A 102 4.92 13.27 7.02
CA MET A 102 4.44 12.70 5.75
C MET A 102 3.02 13.19 5.47
N THR A 103 2.78 13.69 4.25
CA THR A 103 1.44 14.05 3.80
C THR A 103 0.79 12.91 3.02
N ARG A 104 -0.54 12.93 2.92
CA ARG A 104 -1.29 12.01 2.05
C ARG A 104 -0.82 12.10 0.61
N SER A 105 -0.55 13.30 0.11
CA SER A 105 -0.05 13.49 -1.26
C SER A 105 1.33 12.87 -1.50
N ASN A 106 2.21 12.85 -0.48
CA ASN A 106 3.47 12.12 -0.58
C ASN A 106 3.24 10.62 -0.66
N LEU A 107 2.37 10.06 0.20
CA LEU A 107 1.98 8.65 0.15
C LEU A 107 1.40 8.28 -1.22
N GLU A 108 0.42 9.03 -1.72
CA GLU A 108 -0.21 8.80 -3.03
C GLU A 108 0.83 8.75 -4.15
N SER A 109 1.77 9.70 -4.16
CA SER A 109 2.86 9.73 -5.15
C SER A 109 3.78 8.50 -5.07
N LEU A 110 4.02 7.96 -3.87
CA LEU A 110 4.87 6.78 -3.66
C LEU A 110 4.21 5.46 -4.09
N VAL A 111 2.87 5.40 -4.05
CA VAL A 111 2.11 4.17 -4.31
C VAL A 111 1.31 4.20 -5.60
N ASP A 112 1.27 5.33 -6.32
CA ASP A 112 0.60 5.47 -7.62
C ASP A 112 0.95 4.36 -8.62
N PRO A 113 2.22 3.90 -8.75
CA PRO A 113 2.53 2.77 -9.62
C PRO A 113 1.87 1.46 -9.19
N LEU A 114 1.66 1.24 -7.89
CA LEU A 114 0.99 0.05 -7.36
C LEU A 114 -0.51 0.11 -7.63
N ILE A 115 -1.13 1.28 -7.43
CA ILE A 115 -2.55 1.50 -7.75
C ILE A 115 -2.78 1.32 -9.25
N SER A 116 -1.91 1.87 -10.09
CA SER A 116 -1.99 1.73 -11.54
C SER A 116 -1.96 0.26 -12.01
N ARG A 117 -1.22 -0.61 -11.32
CA ARG A 117 -1.19 -2.06 -11.61
C ARG A 117 -2.55 -2.74 -11.40
N THR A 118 -3.44 -2.19 -10.58
CA THR A 118 -4.79 -2.76 -10.34
C THR A 118 -5.73 -2.56 -11.53
N VAL A 119 -5.47 -1.59 -12.41
CA VAL A 119 -6.37 -1.21 -13.51
C VAL A 119 -6.42 -2.29 -14.60
N GLU A 120 -5.29 -2.88 -14.95
CA GLU A 120 -5.21 -3.85 -16.05
C GLU A 120 -5.98 -5.16 -15.75
N PRO A 121 -5.86 -5.78 -14.56
CA PRO A 121 -6.71 -6.92 -14.20
C PRO A 121 -8.21 -6.59 -14.23
N VAL A 122 -8.62 -5.38 -13.84
CA VAL A 122 -10.03 -4.95 -13.92
C VAL A 122 -10.50 -4.89 -15.38
N ARG A 123 -9.70 -4.30 -16.28
CA ARG A 123 -10.00 -4.27 -17.72
C ARG A 123 -10.09 -5.66 -18.32
N LYS A 124 -9.19 -6.56 -17.94
CA LYS A 124 -9.21 -7.97 -18.39
C LYS A 124 -10.45 -8.70 -17.89
N ALA A 125 -10.81 -8.57 -16.62
CA ALA A 125 -12.01 -9.20 -16.07
C ALA A 125 -13.28 -8.74 -16.82
N LEU A 126 -13.45 -7.44 -17.06
CA LEU A 126 -14.57 -6.93 -17.85
C LEU A 126 -14.60 -7.51 -19.28
N LYS A 127 -13.43 -7.57 -19.93
CA LYS A 127 -13.30 -8.15 -21.27
C LYS A 127 -13.64 -9.64 -21.29
N ASP A 128 -13.16 -10.40 -20.32
CA ASP A 128 -13.39 -11.85 -20.21
C ASP A 128 -14.86 -12.16 -19.89
N ALA A 129 -15.55 -11.28 -19.16
CA ALA A 129 -17.00 -11.32 -18.95
C ALA A 129 -17.82 -10.80 -20.15
N ASN A 130 -17.16 -10.26 -21.19
CA ASN A 130 -17.78 -9.60 -22.34
C ASN A 130 -18.75 -8.46 -21.94
N LEU A 131 -18.33 -7.62 -21.00
CA LEU A 131 -19.09 -6.48 -20.49
C LEU A 131 -18.30 -5.19 -20.58
N GLN A 132 -19.02 -4.08 -20.73
CA GLN A 132 -18.48 -2.73 -20.58
C GLN A 132 -18.65 -2.25 -19.14
N ALA A 133 -17.82 -1.29 -18.72
CA ALA A 133 -17.89 -0.72 -17.37
C ALA A 133 -19.26 -0.08 -17.06
N SER A 134 -19.96 0.46 -18.07
CA SER A 134 -21.31 1.01 -17.93
C SER A 134 -22.40 -0.03 -17.66
N GLU A 135 -22.10 -1.31 -17.86
CA GLU A 135 -23.02 -2.43 -17.61
C GLU A 135 -22.89 -3.00 -16.20
N ILE A 136 -21.95 -2.50 -15.40
CA ILE A 136 -21.80 -2.86 -13.99
C ILE A 136 -22.76 -2.02 -13.15
N GLN A 137 -23.66 -2.67 -12.41
CA GLN A 137 -24.63 -1.99 -11.56
C GLN A 137 -24.00 -1.53 -10.23
N ASP A 138 -23.21 -2.41 -9.60
CA ASP A 138 -22.64 -2.19 -8.28
C ASP A 138 -21.16 -2.55 -8.25
N VAL A 139 -20.38 -1.78 -7.50
CA VAL A 139 -18.96 -2.05 -7.23
C VAL A 139 -18.79 -2.31 -5.74
N ILE A 140 -18.28 -3.49 -5.41
CA ILE A 140 -18.03 -3.91 -4.02
C ILE A 140 -16.52 -3.87 -3.77
N LEU A 141 -16.11 -3.04 -2.82
CA LEU A 141 -14.73 -2.98 -2.35
C LEU A 141 -14.54 -3.92 -1.16
N VAL A 142 -13.54 -4.79 -1.23
CA VAL A 142 -13.23 -5.78 -0.19
C VAL A 142 -11.75 -5.76 0.13
N GLY A 143 -11.42 -5.74 1.43
CA GLY A 143 -10.05 -5.82 1.96
C GLY A 143 -9.56 -4.49 2.53
N GLY A 144 -8.72 -4.53 3.56
CA GLY A 144 -8.36 -3.32 4.33
C GLY A 144 -7.49 -2.29 3.60
N MET A 145 -7.04 -2.57 2.38
CA MET A 145 -6.27 -1.64 1.55
C MET A 145 -7.12 -0.97 0.46
N THR A 146 -8.43 -1.21 0.44
CA THR A 146 -9.37 -0.53 -0.47
C THR A 146 -9.85 0.82 0.07
#